data_AF-A0A2S9FMA8-F1
#
_entry.id   AF-A0A2S9FMA8-F1
#
_cell.length_a   1.000
_cell.length_b   1.000
_cell.length_c   1.000
_cell.angle_alpha   90.00
_cell.angle_beta   90.00
_cell.angle_gamma   90.00
#
_symmetry.space_group_name_H-M   'P 1'
#
loop_
_entity.id
_entity.type
_entity.pdbx_description
1 polymer ?
#
loop_
_entity_poly.entity_id
_entity_poly.type
_entity_poly.pdbx_seq_one_letter_code
_entity_poly.pdbx_strand_id
1 'polypeptide(L)'
;RRGVRAMEAFGRTAEVKELGVRGSVPTDVRPVMEALGDCSVDQCVLDVDLLLDAGFEVVSHHTYFPRLRLELEQGLGWKAGVEAALERLLEGAQLEQPVGAGASPCS
;
A
#
# COMPACT_ATOMS: atom_id res chain seq x y z
N ARG A 1 -16.25 0.50 -8.61
CA ARG A 1 -15.79 0.37 -7.20
C ARG A 1 -14.75 1.46 -6.96
N ARG A 2 -14.88 2.32 -5.94
CA ARG A 2 -13.84 3.32 -5.62
C ARG A 2 -12.66 2.56 -4.98
N GLY A 3 -11.53 2.49 -5.68
CA GLY A 3 -10.31 1.86 -5.16
C GLY A 3 -9.72 2.65 -3.99
N VAL A 4 -8.90 1.98 -3.18
CA VAL A 4 -8.06 2.62 -2.17
C VAL A 4 -6.99 3.44 -2.91
N ARG A 5 -6.82 4.71 -2.56
CA ARG A 5 -5.85 5.62 -3.22
C ARG A 5 -4.56 5.81 -2.43
N ALA A 6 -4.61 5.62 -1.12
CA ALA A 6 -3.47 5.79 -0.24
C ALA A 6 -3.64 4.92 1.00
N MET A 7 -2.51 4.60 1.63
CA MET A 7 -2.46 3.95 2.94
C MET A 7 -1.79 4.90 3.93
N GLU A 8 -2.37 5.03 5.12
CA GLU A 8 -1.79 5.83 6.20
C GLU A 8 -1.33 4.92 7.32
N ALA A 9 -0.22 5.29 7.97
CA ALA A 9 0.38 4.56 9.07
C ALA A 9 0.96 5.53 10.10
N PHE A 10 1.11 5.05 11.33
CA PHE A 10 1.94 5.68 12.35
C PHE A 10 3.17 4.81 12.56
N GLY A 11 4.36 5.39 12.47
CA GLY A 11 5.63 4.70 12.77
C GLY A 11 6.12 5.08 14.15
N ARG A 12 6.96 4.26 14.77
CA ARG A 12 7.73 4.63 15.97
C ARG A 12 9.10 5.13 15.56
N THR A 13 9.57 6.16 16.25
CA THR A 13 10.95 6.64 16.10
C THR A 13 11.86 6.04 17.18
N ALA A 14 13.16 6.32 17.11
CA ALA A 14 14.12 5.85 18.12
C ALA A 14 13.87 6.47 19.51
N GLU A 15 13.29 7.68 19.56
CA GLU A 15 12.98 8.43 20.78
C GLU A 15 11.96 7.71 21.68
N VAL A 16 11.17 6.78 21.15
CA VAL A 16 10.23 5.97 21.93
C VAL A 16 10.93 5.21 23.06
N LYS A 17 12.18 4.79 22.86
CA LYS A 17 12.96 4.07 23.87
C LYS A 17 13.19 4.91 25.14
N GLU A 18 13.20 6.23 25.00
CA GLU A 18 13.40 7.17 26.11
C GLU A 18 12.15 7.36 26.98
N LEU A 19 10.97 7.01 26.49
CA LEU A 19 9.70 7.15 27.22
C LEU A 19 9.66 6.28 28.48
N GLY A 20 10.28 5.09 28.45
CA GLY A 20 10.38 4.19 29.60
C GLY A 20 11.46 4.59 30.61
N VAL A 21 12.48 5.31 30.18
CA VAL A 21 13.66 5.65 31.01
C VAL A 21 13.41 6.89 31.86
N ARG A 22 12.67 7.87 31.35
CA ARG A 22 12.49 9.17 32.01
C ARG A 22 11.39 9.21 33.08
N GLY A 23 10.64 8.13 33.28
CA GLY A 23 9.57 8.04 34.29
C GLY A 23 8.39 8.99 34.08
N SER A 24 8.41 9.83 33.06
CA SER A 24 7.35 10.75 32.68
C SER A 24 7.01 10.57 31.21
N VAL A 25 5.86 9.96 30.95
CA VAL A 25 5.28 9.87 29.61
C VAL A 25 4.58 11.19 29.31
N PRO A 26 4.93 11.88 28.20
CA PRO A 26 4.23 13.07 27.74
C PRO A 26 2.73 12.86 27.63
N THR A 27 1.94 13.89 27.92
CA THR A 27 0.47 13.79 28.03
C THR A 27 -0.21 13.36 26.73
N ASP A 28 0.34 13.76 25.60
CA ASP A 28 -0.08 13.41 24.25
C ASP A 28 0.24 11.94 23.90
N VAL A 29 1.25 11.34 24.52
CA VAL A 29 1.66 9.95 24.28
C VAL A 29 0.97 8.95 25.22
N ARG A 30 0.48 9.41 26.39
CA ARG A 30 -0.17 8.56 27.38
C ARG A 30 -1.30 7.68 26.82
N PRO A 31 -2.22 8.17 25.96
CA PRO A 31 -3.28 7.33 25.40
C PRO A 31 -2.75 6.16 24.56
N VAL A 32 -1.61 6.34 23.88
CA VAL A 32 -0.96 5.28 23.10
C VAL A 32 -0.41 4.20 24.02
N MET A 33 0.23 4.59 25.12
CA MET A 33 0.76 3.65 26.11
C MET A 33 -0.37 2.87 26.81
N GLU A 34 -1.47 3.54 27.14
CA GLU A 34 -2.67 2.90 27.70
C GLU A 34 -3.32 1.91 26.72
N ALA A 35 -3.39 2.26 25.43
CA ALA A 35 -3.96 1.40 24.39
C ALA A 35 -3.11 0.15 24.10
N LEU A 36 -1.78 0.26 24.22
CA LEU A 36 -0.87 -0.86 24.05
C LEU A 36 -0.87 -1.81 25.26
N GLY A 37 -1.16 -1.30 26.46
CA GLY A 37 -1.19 -2.07 27.69
C GLY A 37 0.15 -2.75 27.97
N ASP A 38 0.14 -4.09 28.08
CA ASP A 38 1.33 -4.89 28.36
C ASP A 38 2.22 -5.13 27.13
N CYS A 39 1.77 -4.72 25.94
CA CYS A 39 2.57 -4.83 24.73
C CYS A 39 3.60 -3.71 24.64
N SER A 40 4.82 -4.03 24.22
CA SER A 40 5.83 -3.00 23.96
C SER A 40 5.54 -2.25 22.65
N VAL A 41 5.77 -0.94 22.65
CA VAL A 41 5.71 -0.12 21.43
C VAL A 41 6.63 -0.69 20.35
N ASP A 42 7.81 -1.19 20.73
CA ASP A 42 8.80 -1.77 19.81
C ASP A 42 8.26 -2.96 19.00
N GLN A 43 7.34 -3.74 19.57
CA GLN A 43 6.74 -4.92 18.92
C GLN A 43 5.46 -4.59 18.15
N CYS A 44 4.66 -3.64 18.64
CA CYS A 44 3.33 -3.37 18.09
C CYS A 44 3.29 -2.21 17.08
N VAL A 45 4.31 -1.36 17.06
CA VAL A 45 4.41 -0.23 16.14
C VAL A 45 5.65 -0.40 15.26
N LEU A 46 5.47 -0.26 13.95
CA LEU A 46 6.53 -0.42 12.97
C LEU A 46 7.54 0.71 13.07
N ASP A 47 8.81 0.40 12.81
CA ASP A 47 9.87 1.41 12.74
C ASP A 47 9.56 2.42 11.63
N VAL A 48 9.79 3.70 11.91
CA VAL A 48 9.61 4.76 10.91
C VAL A 48 10.53 4.54 9.71
N ASP A 49 11.75 4.06 9.93
CA ASP A 49 12.72 3.84 8.86
C ASP A 49 12.25 2.73 7.91
N LEU A 50 11.63 1.68 8.45
CA LEU A 50 11.02 0.62 7.63
C LEU A 50 9.88 1.16 6.74
N LEU A 51 9.06 2.07 7.26
CA LEU A 51 7.97 2.67 6.50
C LEU A 51 8.50 3.62 5.42
N LEU A 52 9.53 4.42 5.74
CA LEU A 52 10.22 5.29 4.79
C LEU A 52 10.85 4.48 3.65
N ASP A 53 11.56 3.39 3.98
CA ASP A 53 12.15 2.46 3.00
C ASP A 53 11.08 1.81 2.11
N ALA A 54 9.87 1.59 2.64
CA ALA A 54 8.72 1.10 1.89
C ALA A 54 8.05 2.18 1.00
N GLY A 55 8.54 3.41 1.02
CA GLY A 55 8.05 4.53 0.19
C GLY A 55 6.95 5.37 0.84
N PHE A 56 6.69 5.21 2.14
CA PHE A 56 5.82 6.14 2.84
C PHE A 56 6.51 7.50 3.02
N GLU A 57 5.72 8.57 3.01
CA GLU A 57 6.20 9.93 3.29
C GLU A 57 5.61 10.45 4.61
N VAL A 58 6.39 11.22 5.38
CA VAL A 58 5.91 11.87 6.60
C VAL A 58 4.97 13.01 6.23
N VAL A 59 3.68 12.86 6.57
CA VAL A 59 2.65 13.88 6.33
C VAL A 59 2.29 14.67 7.59
N SER A 60 2.68 14.17 8.77
CA SER A 60 2.60 14.92 10.02
C SER A 60 3.72 14.52 10.95
N HIS A 61 4.49 15.51 11.40
CA HIS A 61 5.59 15.30 12.32
C HIS A 61 5.07 15.07 13.74
N HIS A 62 5.71 14.14 14.44
CA HIS A 62 5.55 13.92 15.87
C HIS A 62 6.83 13.26 16.40
N THR A 63 7.30 13.66 17.57
CA THR A 63 8.60 13.23 18.11
C THR A 63 8.73 11.72 18.25
N TYR A 64 7.65 11.03 18.59
CA TYR A 64 7.64 9.59 18.88
C TYR A 64 6.91 8.75 17.84
N PHE A 65 5.91 9.35 17.20
CA PHE A 65 4.87 8.66 16.43
C PHE A 65 4.45 9.46 15.19
N PRO A 66 5.37 9.74 14.25
CA PRO A 66 5.03 10.48 13.04
C PRO A 66 3.95 9.76 12.24
N ARG A 67 3.07 10.52 11.60
CA ARG A 67 2.08 9.99 10.66
C ARG A 67 2.69 9.99 9.27
N LEU A 68 2.64 8.83 8.63
CA LEU A 68 3.12 8.63 7.28
C LEU A 68 2.00 8.21 6.33
N ARG A 69 2.21 8.47 5.05
CA ARG A 69 1.26 8.16 3.99
C ARG A 69 2.00 7.62 2.77
N LEU A 70 1.49 6.51 2.24
CA LEU A 70 1.90 5.96 0.95
C LEU A 70 0.78 6.24 -0.05
N GLU A 71 1.06 7.05 -1.06
CA GLU A 71 0.16 7.20 -2.21
C GLU A 71 0.28 5.93 -3.06
N LEU A 72 -0.86 5.25 -3.26
CA LEU A 72 -0.92 4.09 -4.13
C LEU A 72 -1.08 4.63 -5.54
N GLU A 73 0.04 4.80 -6.25
CA GLU A 73 -0.02 5.14 -7.66
C GLU A 73 -0.91 4.15 -8.40
N GLN A 74 -1.59 4.62 -9.45
CA GLN A 74 -2.37 3.74 -10.34
C GLN A 74 -1.52 2.59 -10.92
N GLY A 75 -0.19 2.67 -10.80
CA GLY A 75 0.78 1.62 -11.09
C GLY A 75 0.66 0.35 -10.24
N LEU A 76 0.02 0.34 -9.07
CA LEU A 76 -0.33 -0.93 -8.39
C LEU A 76 -1.52 -1.63 -9.05
N GLY A 77 -2.28 -0.88 -9.86
CA GLY A 77 -3.28 -1.38 -10.79
C GLY A 77 -2.72 -1.66 -12.18
N TRP A 78 -1.40 -1.57 -12.43
CA TRP A 78 -0.83 -1.79 -13.77
C TRP A 78 -1.24 -3.15 -14.32
N LYS A 79 -1.23 -4.20 -13.48
CA LYS A 79 -1.68 -5.53 -13.86
C LYS A 79 -3.17 -5.52 -14.23
N ALA A 80 -4.02 -4.86 -13.46
CA ALA A 80 -5.44 -4.71 -13.78
C ALA A 80 -5.67 -3.87 -15.05
N GLY A 81 -4.84 -2.85 -15.29
CA GLY A 81 -4.88 -2.03 -16.51
C GLY A 81 -4.40 -2.80 -17.74
N VAL A 82 -3.36 -3.63 -17.60
CA VAL A 82 -2.86 -4.52 -18.64
C VAL A 82 -3.85 -5.65 -18.91
N GLU A 83 -4.42 -6.27 -17.89
CA GLU A 83 -5.48 -7.29 -18.05
C GLU A 83 -6.72 -6.69 -18.73
N ALA A 84 -7.17 -5.49 -18.33
CA ALA A 84 -8.27 -4.81 -18.99
C ALA A 84 -7.94 -4.40 -20.44
N ALA A 85 -6.69 -3.99 -20.71
CA ALA A 85 -6.23 -3.71 -22.06
C ALA A 85 -6.14 -4.98 -22.91
N LEU A 86 -5.72 -6.10 -22.32
CA LEU A 86 -5.61 -7.40 -22.96
C LEU A 86 -7.00 -8.00 -23.25
N GLU A 87 -7.94 -7.91 -22.31
CA GLU A 87 -9.34 -8.34 -22.50
C GLU A 87 -9.96 -7.60 -23.70
N ARG A 88 -9.80 -6.27 -23.76
CA ARG A 88 -10.27 -5.47 -24.91
C ARG A 88 -9.64 -5.88 -26.24
N LEU A 89 -8.36 -6.26 -26.24
CA LEU A 89 -7.66 -6.75 -27.43
C LEU A 89 -8.17 -8.15 -27.84
N LEU A 90 -8.46 -9.02 -26.89
CA LEU A 90 -8.99 -10.37 -27.13
C LEU A 90 -10.45 -10.34 -27.60
N GLU A 91 -11.28 -9.48 -27.01
CA GLU A 91 -12.65 -9.21 -27.47
C GLU A 91 -12.65 -8.64 -28.90
N GLY A 92 -11.75 -7.69 -29.19
CA GLY A 92 -11.61 -7.10 -30.53
C GLY A 92 -10.97 -8.03 -31.56
N ALA A 93 -10.24 -9.07 -31.14
CA ALA A 93 -9.67 -10.10 -32.01
C ALA A 93 -10.67 -11.21 -32.35
N GLN A 94 -11.82 -11.25 -31.68
CA GLN A 94 -12.93 -12.08 -32.13
C GLN A 94 -13.67 -11.37 -33.28
N LEU A 95 -13.29 -11.80 -34.50
CA LEU A 95 -14.00 -11.75 -35.78
C LEU A 95 -13.40 -10.82 -36.85
N GLU A 96 -12.72 -11.42 -37.84
CA GLU A 96 -13.07 -11.57 -39.27
C GLU A 96 -11.83 -12.17 -40.01
N GLN A 97 -11.76 -13.39 -40.55
CA GLN A 97 -12.64 -14.11 -41.50
C GLN A 97 -12.31 -15.62 -41.54
N PRO A 98 -13.20 -16.48 -42.11
CA PRO A 98 -13.05 -17.93 -42.14
C PRO A 98 -11.94 -18.38 -43.12
N VAL A 99 -11.07 -19.28 -42.69
CA VAL A 99 -10.09 -19.92 -43.58
C VAL A 99 -10.82 -20.89 -44.51
N GLY A 100 -11.19 -20.38 -45.70
CA GLY A 100 -11.23 -21.11 -46.97
C GLY A 100 -12.15 -22.33 -47.08
N ALA A 101 -13.44 -22.09 -47.30
CA ALA A 101 -14.25 -22.97 -48.13
C ALA A 101 -13.92 -22.66 -49.61
N GLY A 102 -13.09 -23.49 -50.24
CA GLY A 102 -12.64 -23.25 -51.61
C GLY A 102 -11.82 -24.38 -52.22
N ALA A 103 -12.20 -25.64 -51.99
CA ALA A 103 -11.81 -26.73 -52.87
C ALA A 103 -12.94 -26.95 -53.87
N SER A 104 -12.84 -26.30 -55.04
CA SER A 104 -13.63 -26.71 -56.20
C SER A 104 -13.19 -28.11 -56.62
N PRO A 105 -14.11 -29.06 -56.87
CA PRO A 105 -13.73 -30.33 -57.46
C PRO A 105 -13.42 -30.13 -58.94
N CYS A 106 -12.19 -30.44 -59.35
CA CYS A 106 -11.85 -30.63 -60.76
C CYS A 106 -12.03 -32.10 -61.13
N SER A 107 -12.94 -32.28 -62.10
CA SER A 107 -13.18 -33.37 -63.08
C SER A 107 -12.65 -34.77 -62.82
#